data_AF-A0A920EE68-F1
#
_entry.id   AF-A0A920EE68-F1
#
_cell.length_a   1.000
_cell.length_b   1.000
_cell.length_c   1.000
_cell.angle_alpha   90.00
_cell.angle_beta   90.00
_cell.angle_gamma   90.00
#
_symmetry.space_group_name_H-M   'P 1'
#
loop_
_entity.id
_entity.type
_entity.pdbx_description
1 polymer ?
#
loop_
_entity_poly.entity_id
_entity_poly.type
_entity_poly.pdbx_seq_one_letter_code
_entity_poly.pdbx_strand_id
1 'polypeptide(L)'
;MDGAETPIFVGRVAAAVIADPLHQEMTGRVHWSSELGIGYQITDENGETPTSARERFKEAPRANPYSDEPLQFAPRLAHGGETKED
;
A
#
# COMPACT_ATOMS: atom_id res chain seq x y z
N MET A 1 3.26 -3.19 -14.87
CA MET A 1 2.42 -3.24 -13.65
C MET A 1 2.81 -1.98 -12.93
N ASP A 2 2.34 -0.88 -13.48
CA ASP A 2 3.03 0.38 -13.32
C ASP A 2 2.63 0.96 -11.98
N GLY A 3 3.64 1.29 -11.18
CA GLY A 3 3.43 1.89 -9.88
C GLY A 3 3.06 0.95 -8.73
N ALA A 4 3.07 -0.38 -8.88
CA ALA A 4 2.96 -1.30 -7.74
C ALA A 4 4.31 -1.43 -6.99
N GLU A 5 4.26 -1.49 -5.66
CA GLU A 5 5.46 -1.59 -4.82
C GLU A 5 6.10 -2.97 -4.90
N THR A 6 7.42 -3.02 -5.02
CA THR A 6 8.15 -4.28 -4.95
C THR A 6 8.38 -4.71 -3.49
N PRO A 7 8.59 -6.01 -3.22
CA PRO A 7 8.94 -6.47 -1.88
C PRO A 7 10.21 -5.80 -1.33
N ILE A 8 11.15 -5.42 -2.19
CA ILE A 8 12.39 -4.73 -1.80
C ILE A 8 12.07 -3.33 -1.29
N PHE A 9 11.20 -2.58 -1.98
CA PHE A 9 10.74 -1.27 -1.52
C PHE A 9 10.11 -1.35 -0.13
N VAL A 10 9.18 -2.30 0.07
CA VAL A 10 8.51 -2.49 1.38
C VAL A 10 9.53 -2.80 2.47
N GLY A 11 10.52 -3.66 2.20
CA GLY A 11 11.59 -3.97 3.14
C GLY A 11 12.44 -2.75 3.52
N ARG A 12 12.76 -1.87 2.56
CA ARG A 12 13.50 -0.62 2.80
C ARG A 12 12.69 0.35 3.66
N VAL A 13 11.40 0.51 3.38
CA VAL A 13 10.51 1.35 4.20
C VAL A 13 10.44 0.85 5.63
N ALA A 14 10.26 -0.46 5.83
CA ALA A 14 10.25 -1.05 7.16
C ALA A 14 11.57 -0.82 7.92
N ALA A 15 12.72 -0.96 7.24
CA ALA A 15 14.02 -0.67 7.83
C ALA A 15 14.17 0.81 8.22
N ALA A 16 13.70 1.74 7.39
CA ALA A 16 13.73 3.17 7.68
C ALA A 16 12.84 3.54 8.88
N VAL A 17 11.64 2.96 8.97
CA VAL A 17 10.76 3.13 10.15
C VAL A 17 11.47 2.65 11.41
N ILE A 18 12.10 1.48 11.40
CA ILE A 18 12.80 0.96 12.59
C ILE A 18 13.99 1.85 12.99
N ALA A 19 14.65 2.46 12.01
CA ALA A 19 15.76 3.38 12.25
C ALA A 19 15.33 4.79 12.72
N ASP A 20 14.05 5.15 12.53
CA ASP A 20 13.52 6.44 12.96
C ASP A 20 13.46 6.53 14.49
N PRO A 21 14.12 7.52 15.13
CA PRO A 21 14.05 7.70 16.58
C PRO A 21 12.62 7.88 17.12
N LEU A 22 11.69 8.34 16.28
CA LEU A 22 10.29 8.61 16.62
C LEU A 22 9.33 7.48 16.22
N HIS A 23 9.82 6.30 15.80
CA HIS A 23 8.97 5.18 15.38
C HIS A 23 7.94 4.74 16.45
N GLN A 24 8.22 5.01 17.73
CA GLN A 24 7.29 4.77 18.84
C GLN A 24 5.97 5.55 18.66
N GLU A 25 6.01 6.75 18.06
CA GLU A 25 4.83 7.58 17.77
C GLU A 25 3.95 6.98 16.67
N MET A 26 4.51 6.06 15.85
CA MET A 26 3.81 5.38 14.77
C MET A 26 3.08 4.11 15.22
N THR A 27 3.32 3.64 16.44
CA THR A 27 2.76 2.38 16.95
C THR A 27 1.23 2.42 17.09
N GLY A 28 0.59 1.24 17.00
CA GLY A 28 -0.87 1.10 17.13
C GLY A 28 -1.68 1.64 15.94
N ARG A 29 -1.04 1.95 14.82
CA ARG A 29 -1.66 2.51 13.62
C ARG A 29 -1.27 1.71 12.38
N VAL A 30 -2.14 1.74 11.38
CA VAL A 30 -1.84 1.21 10.04
C VAL A 30 -1.33 2.36 9.18
N HIS A 31 -0.21 2.15 8.52
CA HIS A 31 0.43 3.13 7.63
C HIS A 31 0.58 2.55 6.24
N TRP A 32 0.49 3.41 5.22
CA TRP A 32 0.78 3.03 3.85
C TRP A 32 2.29 3.09 3.59
N SER A 33 2.88 1.99 3.13
CA SER A 33 4.30 1.92 2.79
C SER A 33 4.69 2.94 1.73
N SER A 34 3.86 3.18 0.71
CA SER A 34 4.06 4.27 -0.26
C SER A 34 4.19 5.65 0.38
N GLU A 35 3.33 5.99 1.36
CA GLU A 35 3.33 7.32 1.99
C GLU A 35 4.58 7.50 2.85
N LEU A 36 4.95 6.47 3.62
CA LEU A 36 6.18 6.46 4.40
C LEU A 36 7.42 6.51 3.51
N GLY A 37 7.45 5.75 2.42
CA GLY A 37 8.56 5.75 1.47
C GLY A 37 8.77 7.11 0.83
N ILE A 38 7.70 7.83 0.45
CA ILE A 38 7.77 9.22 0.00
C ILE A 38 8.38 10.12 1.08
N GLY A 39 7.90 9.99 2.33
CA GLY A 39 8.41 10.78 3.47
C GLY A 39 9.89 10.54 3.76
N TYR A 40 10.35 9.30 3.68
CA TYR A 40 11.76 8.91 3.85
C TYR A 40 12.60 9.03 2.58
N GLN A 41 12.03 9.52 1.47
CA GLN A 41 12.70 9.69 0.17
C GLN A 41 13.30 8.37 -0.38
N ILE A 42 12.61 7.25 -0.16
CA ILE A 42 12.99 5.93 -0.66
C ILE A 42 12.38 5.72 -2.04
N THR A 43 13.21 5.25 -2.98
CA THR A 43 12.76 4.80 -4.29
C THR A 43 12.68 3.28 -4.38
N ASP A 44 11.80 2.80 -5.25
CA ASP A 44 11.67 1.39 -5.60
C ASP A 44 12.91 0.90 -6.38
N GLU A 45 13.06 -0.40 -6.58
CA GLU A 45 14.20 -1.02 -7.27
C GLU A 45 14.37 -0.52 -8.71
N ASN A 46 13.28 -0.08 -9.33
CA ASN A 46 13.27 0.50 -10.67
C ASN A 46 13.68 1.99 -10.70
N GLY A 47 13.99 2.59 -9.54
CA GLY A 47 14.31 4.01 -9.41
C GLY A 47 13.08 4.92 -9.36
N GLU A 48 11.87 4.35 -9.37
CA GLU A 48 10.61 5.08 -9.33
C GLU A 48 10.09 5.22 -7.90
N THR A 49 9.35 6.30 -7.65
CA THR A 49 8.57 6.42 -6.42
C THR A 49 7.20 5.79 -6.66
N PRO A 50 6.79 4.77 -5.90
CA PRO A 50 5.50 4.14 -6.09
C PRO A 50 4.35 5.11 -5.92
N THR A 51 3.28 4.93 -6.69
CA THR A 51 2.02 5.67 -6.51
C THR A 51 1.50 5.48 -5.08
N SER A 52 0.85 6.49 -4.51
CA SER A 52 0.21 6.34 -3.20
C SER A 52 -0.77 5.17 -3.20
N ALA A 53 -0.57 4.20 -2.31
CA ALA A 53 -1.44 3.06 -2.12
C ALA A 53 -2.86 3.51 -1.71
N ARG A 54 -2.99 4.62 -0.97
CA ARG A 54 -4.30 5.21 -0.63
C ARG A 54 -5.09 5.59 -1.88
N GLU A 55 -4.44 6.27 -2.82
CA GLU A 55 -5.06 6.65 -4.09
C GLU A 55 -5.36 5.41 -4.94
N ARG A 56 -4.43 4.46 -4.98
CA ARG A 56 -4.58 3.21 -5.73
C ARG A 56 -5.78 2.38 -5.27
N PHE A 57 -6.03 2.34 -3.96
CA PHE A 57 -7.11 1.57 -3.35
C PHE A 57 -8.34 2.41 -2.97
N LYS A 58 -8.47 3.64 -3.47
CA LYS A 58 -9.60 4.52 -3.09
C LYS A 58 -10.96 3.94 -3.48
N GLU A 59 -11.02 3.28 -4.64
CA GLU A 59 -12.22 2.61 -5.19
C GLU A 59 -12.27 1.11 -4.82
N ALA A 60 -11.33 0.62 -4.01
CA ALA A 60 -11.29 -0.79 -3.66
C ALA A 60 -12.54 -1.17 -2.83
N PRO A 61 -13.22 -2.28 -3.16
CA PRO A 61 -14.34 -2.78 -2.38
C PRO A 61 -13.93 -2.99 -0.92
N ARG A 62 -14.70 -2.42 0.01
CA ARG A 62 -14.48 -2.59 1.44
C ARG A 62 -15.50 -3.56 2.00
N ALA A 63 -15.03 -4.63 2.62
CA ALA A 63 -15.90 -5.49 3.41
C ALA A 63 -16.47 -4.70 4.59
N ASN A 64 -17.80 -4.73 4.74
CA ASN A 64 -18.44 -4.28 5.97
C ASN A 64 -18.31 -5.41 7.01
N PRO A 65 -17.55 -5.23 8.11
CA PRO A 65 -17.34 -6.29 9.10
C PRO A 65 -18.60 -6.64 9.90
N TYR A 66 -19.67 -5.85 9.77
CA TYR A 66 -20.96 -6.06 10.44
C TYR A 66 -22.10 -6.44 9.48
N SER A 67 -21.77 -6.73 8.21
CA SER A 67 -22.76 -7.18 7.23
C SER A 67 -22.97 -8.69 7.36
N ASP A 68 -24.23 -9.11 7.49
CA ASP A 68 -24.62 -10.52 7.37
C ASP A 68 -24.60 -10.99 5.91
N GLU A 69 -24.65 -10.05 4.96
CA GLU A 69 -24.48 -10.35 3.54
C GLU A 69 -22.98 -10.47 3.20
N PRO A 70 -22.54 -11.55 2.54
CA PRO A 70 -21.17 -11.67 2.08
C PRO A 70 -20.86 -10.57 1.07
N LEU A 71 -19.60 -10.11 1.05
CA LEU A 71 -19.14 -9.17 0.03
C LEU A 71 -19.46 -9.77 -1.35
N GLN A 72 -20.45 -9.19 -2.04
CA GLN A 72 -20.80 -9.62 -3.38
C GLN A 72 -19.59 -9.38 -4.27
N PHE A 73 -19.22 -10.42 -5.01
CA PHE A 73 -17.95 -10.53 -5.73
C PHE A 73 -17.75 -9.32 -6.64
N ALA A 74 -16.95 -8.35 -6.19
CA ALA A 74 -16.45 -7.31 -7.06
C ALA A 74 -15.49 -7.94 -8.08
N PRO A 75 -15.39 -7.41 -9.31
CA PRO A 75 -14.40 -7.90 -10.27
C PRO A 75 -13.03 -7.97 -9.59
N ARG A 76 -12.34 -9.10 -9.77
CA ARG A 76 -10.99 -9.29 -9.23
C ARG A 76 -10.09 -8.21 -9.82
N LEU A 77 -9.87 -7.15 -9.05
CA LEU A 77 -8.81 -6.20 -9.33
C LEU A 77 -7.50 -6.98 -9.22
N ALA A 78 -6.61 -6.83 -10.20
CA ALA A 78 -5.25 -7.34 -10.07
C ALA A 78 -4.62 -6.73 -8.81
N HIS A 79 -3.59 -7.38 -8.27
CA HIS A 79 -2.81 -6.81 -7.17
C HIS A 79 -2.47 -5.34 -7.51
N GLY A 80 -2.99 -4.38 -6.74
CA GLY A 80 -2.87 -2.96 -7.07
C GLY A 80 -4.12 -2.28 -7.66
N GLY A 81 -5.32 -2.85 -7.57
CA GLY A 81 -6.55 -2.09 -7.82
C GLY A 81 -6.88 -1.84 -9.30
N GLU A 82 -6.13 -2.40 -10.24
CA GLU A 82 -6.37 -2.25 -11.67
C GLU A 82 -7.17 -3.43 -12.23
N THR A 83 -8.16 -3.13 -13.07
CA THR A 83 -8.81 -4.12 -13.94
C THR A 83 -7.91 -4.43 -15.12
N LYS A 84 -7.49 -5.69 -15.28
CA LYS A 84 -6.92 -6.16 -16.55
C LYS A 84 -8.07 -6.55 -17.49
N GLU A 85 -8.13 -5.94 -18.66
CA GLU A 85 -8.80 -6.54 -19.81
C GLU A 85 -7.79 -7.52 -20.45
N ASP A 86 -8.24 -8.74 -20.74
CA ASP A 86 -7.48 -9.76 -21.48
C ASP A 86 -7.39 -9.45 -22.98
#